data_AF-A0A6N9S9S8-F1
#
_entry.id   AF-A0A6N9S9S8-F1
#
_cell.length_a   1.000
_cell.length_b   1.000
_cell.length_c   1.000
_cell.angle_alpha   90.00
_cell.angle_beta   90.00
_cell.angle_gamma   90.00
#
_symmetry.space_group_name_H-M   'P 1'
#
loop_
_entity.id
_entity.type
_entity.pdbx_description
1 polymer ?
#
loop_
_entity_poly.entity_id
_entity_poly.type
_entity_poly.pdbx_seq_one_letter_code
_entity_poly.pdbx_strand_id
1 'polypeptide(L)'
;PPDRMDELDNFLPEDKAAARDFLLAIKPLFPLIEIPAFWDDDEGIELIKHLSWYISATVVLADWTGSSTRFFPRVAHPMDIKGYWQKTLVQAQNALTVFPLKAKVAPFNGINTLFPFIENPTPLQQKVLDLDISQQGPQLFILEDVTGAGKTEAALILAHRLIAAGKAQGLFFGLPTMATANAMYDRLVKTWLAFYSPESRPSLVLAHSARTLMDRFNESLWSGDLVGSEEPDEQTFSQGCAAWFADSNKKALLAEIGVGTLDQAMMAVMPFKHNNLRLLGLSNKILLADEIHACDAYMSCILEGLIERQARGGNSVILLSATLSQQQRDKLVAAFARGTEGQQEAPFLEKDDYPWLTHVTKSDVNSHRVATRKDVERSVSVGWLHSEQECIARIESAVSQGKCIAWIRNSVDDAIKVHRQLLARGVIPASSLSLFHSRFAFSDRQRIETETLARFGKYCSLQRASQVIVCTQVIEQSVDIDLDEMISDLAPIDLLIQRAGRLQRHIRDINGQLKRDGNPP
;
A
#
# COMPACT_ATOMS: atom_id res chain seq x y z
N PRO A 1 3.75 -21.99 -25.38
CA PRO A 1 4.88 -22.93 -25.58
C PRO A 1 4.70 -23.62 -26.93
N PRO A 2 5.75 -23.99 -27.65
CA PRO A 2 5.57 -24.84 -28.83
C PRO A 2 4.93 -26.16 -28.38
N ASP A 3 3.90 -26.59 -29.08
CA ASP A 3 3.09 -27.74 -28.68
C ASP A 3 3.79 -29.07 -29.03
N ARG A 4 4.90 -29.02 -29.79
CA ARG A 4 5.72 -30.19 -30.17
C ARG A 4 7.21 -29.86 -30.24
N MET A 5 8.06 -30.82 -29.85
CA MET A 5 9.54 -30.73 -29.96
C MET A 5 10.04 -30.49 -31.40
N ASP A 6 9.23 -30.86 -32.38
CA ASP A 6 9.56 -30.77 -33.81
C ASP A 6 9.48 -29.32 -34.34
N GLU A 7 8.90 -28.38 -33.57
CA GLU A 7 8.88 -26.94 -33.93
C GLU A 7 10.22 -26.21 -33.62
N LEU A 8 11.21 -26.92 -33.08
CA LEU A 8 12.57 -26.44 -32.81
C LEU A 8 13.55 -26.70 -33.98
N ASP A 9 13.05 -26.65 -35.22
CA ASP A 9 13.83 -26.87 -36.46
C ASP A 9 14.68 -25.67 -36.89
N ASN A 10 14.75 -24.61 -36.06
CA ASN A 10 15.56 -23.41 -36.32
C ASN A 10 17.02 -23.50 -35.85
N PHE A 11 17.47 -24.66 -35.34
CA PHE A 11 18.82 -24.85 -34.80
C PHE A 11 19.55 -25.98 -35.52
N LEU A 12 20.78 -25.70 -35.97
CA LEU A 12 21.61 -26.69 -36.62
C LEU A 12 22.06 -27.77 -35.62
N PRO A 13 22.41 -29.00 -36.07
CA PRO A 13 22.97 -30.03 -35.21
C PRO A 13 24.19 -29.56 -34.42
N GLU A 14 25.01 -28.68 -35.00
CA GLU A 14 26.17 -28.07 -34.36
C GLU A 14 25.77 -27.15 -33.19
N ASP A 15 24.67 -26.39 -33.33
CA ASP A 15 24.16 -25.53 -32.24
C ASP A 15 23.68 -26.37 -31.06
N LYS A 16 22.98 -27.48 -31.36
CA LYS A 16 22.50 -28.44 -30.35
C LYS A 16 23.68 -29.12 -29.64
N ALA A 17 24.73 -29.48 -30.38
CA ALA A 17 25.95 -30.06 -29.83
C ALA A 17 26.69 -29.06 -28.93
N ALA A 18 26.87 -27.81 -29.38
CA ALA A 18 27.53 -26.76 -28.60
C ALA A 18 26.78 -26.45 -27.28
N ALA A 19 25.45 -26.37 -27.32
CA ALA A 19 24.63 -26.18 -26.13
C ALA A 19 24.76 -27.36 -25.14
N ARG A 20 24.76 -28.60 -25.66
CA ARG A 20 24.97 -29.81 -24.85
C ARG A 20 26.35 -29.82 -24.20
N ASP A 21 27.39 -29.52 -24.95
CA ASP A 21 28.77 -29.51 -24.46
C ASP A 21 28.95 -28.45 -23.37
N PHE A 22 28.35 -27.26 -23.57
CA PHE A 22 28.32 -26.22 -22.55
C PHE A 22 27.62 -26.68 -21.26
N LEU A 23 26.43 -27.28 -21.36
CA LEU A 23 25.68 -27.79 -20.21
C LEU A 23 26.46 -28.88 -19.44
N LEU A 24 27.12 -29.79 -20.16
CA LEU A 24 27.98 -30.82 -19.56
C LEU A 24 29.20 -30.22 -18.87
N ALA A 25 29.79 -29.16 -19.42
CA ALA A 25 30.93 -28.48 -18.84
C ALA A 25 30.59 -27.67 -17.58
N ILE A 26 29.40 -27.06 -17.51
CA ILE A 26 28.97 -26.29 -16.32
C ILE A 26 28.37 -27.17 -15.22
N LYS A 27 27.80 -28.34 -15.55
CA LYS A 27 27.14 -29.22 -14.56
C LYS A 27 28.02 -29.53 -13.33
N PRO A 28 29.34 -29.85 -13.47
CA PRO A 28 30.23 -30.06 -12.32
C PRO A 28 30.46 -28.82 -11.45
N LEU A 29 30.17 -27.61 -11.94
CA LEU A 29 30.36 -26.34 -11.22
C LEU A 29 29.21 -26.03 -10.25
N PHE A 30 28.10 -26.76 -10.35
CA PHE A 30 26.95 -26.66 -9.44
C PHE A 30 26.89 -27.88 -8.51
N PRO A 31 27.85 -28.05 -7.58
CA PRO A 31 27.98 -29.26 -6.76
C PRO A 31 26.85 -29.47 -5.73
N LEU A 32 25.86 -28.56 -5.68
CA LEU A 32 24.81 -28.52 -4.64
C LEU A 32 23.41 -28.87 -5.16
N ILE A 33 23.24 -29.23 -6.43
CA ILE A 33 21.93 -29.55 -7.01
C ILE A 33 21.82 -31.07 -7.19
N GLU A 34 21.54 -31.78 -6.10
CA GLU A 34 20.91 -33.09 -6.21
C GLU A 34 19.42 -32.86 -6.49
N ILE A 35 18.93 -33.37 -7.63
CA ILE A 35 17.50 -33.36 -7.91
C ILE A 35 16.85 -34.32 -6.90
N PRO A 36 15.90 -33.86 -6.07
CA PRO A 36 15.29 -34.72 -5.08
C PRO A 36 14.65 -35.95 -5.74
N ALA A 37 14.75 -37.11 -5.10
CA ALA A 37 14.19 -38.35 -5.64
C ALA A 37 12.66 -38.30 -5.82
N PHE A 38 11.98 -37.42 -5.08
CA PHE A 38 10.54 -37.18 -5.16
C PHE A 38 10.13 -36.24 -6.30
N TRP A 39 11.05 -35.77 -7.16
CA TRP A 39 10.72 -34.73 -8.16
C TRP A 39 9.66 -35.16 -9.20
N ASP A 40 9.50 -36.46 -9.42
CA ASP A 40 8.61 -37.06 -10.43
C ASP A 40 7.39 -37.78 -9.85
N ASP A 41 7.22 -37.79 -8.53
CA ASP A 41 5.98 -38.25 -7.89
C ASP A 41 4.92 -37.14 -7.85
N ASP A 42 3.66 -37.51 -7.61
CA ASP A 42 2.53 -36.57 -7.65
C ASP A 42 2.67 -35.42 -6.64
N GLU A 43 3.21 -35.70 -5.44
CA GLU A 43 3.44 -34.71 -4.38
C GLU A 43 4.56 -33.73 -4.75
N GLY A 44 5.65 -34.24 -5.31
CA GLY A 44 6.78 -33.45 -5.77
C GLY A 44 6.46 -32.61 -7.00
N ILE A 45 5.64 -33.12 -7.93
CA ILE A 45 5.14 -32.34 -9.06
C ILE A 45 4.31 -31.15 -8.55
N GLU A 46 3.41 -31.34 -7.60
CA GLU A 46 2.62 -30.25 -7.00
C GLU A 46 3.50 -29.25 -6.24
N LEU A 47 4.48 -29.73 -5.48
CA LEU A 47 5.46 -28.89 -4.79
C LEU A 47 6.28 -28.05 -5.78
N ILE A 48 6.78 -28.66 -6.85
CA ILE A 48 7.56 -27.98 -7.89
C ILE A 48 6.69 -26.96 -8.62
N LYS A 49 5.43 -27.26 -8.95
CA LYS A 49 4.50 -26.26 -9.52
C LYS A 49 4.38 -25.06 -8.61
N HIS A 50 4.27 -25.26 -7.29
CA HIS A 50 4.22 -24.16 -6.34
C HIS A 50 5.52 -23.34 -6.28
N LEU A 51 6.67 -24.03 -6.20
CA LEU A 51 8.00 -23.42 -6.09
C LEU A 51 8.51 -22.80 -7.41
N SER A 52 7.99 -23.24 -8.56
CA SER A 52 8.43 -22.82 -9.89
C SER A 52 8.43 -21.30 -10.06
N TRP A 53 7.43 -20.61 -9.49
CA TRP A 53 7.35 -19.16 -9.50
C TRP A 53 8.49 -18.50 -8.74
N TYR A 54 8.85 -19.03 -7.56
CA TYR A 54 9.95 -18.51 -6.76
C TYR A 54 11.29 -18.82 -7.40
N ILE A 55 11.49 -20.04 -7.92
CA ILE A 55 12.70 -20.43 -8.65
C ILE A 55 12.88 -19.51 -9.87
N SER A 56 11.82 -19.30 -10.65
CA SER A 56 11.83 -18.39 -11.80
C SER A 56 12.19 -16.96 -11.38
N ALA A 57 11.65 -16.47 -10.26
CA ALA A 57 11.99 -15.15 -9.73
C ALA A 57 13.48 -15.05 -9.33
N THR A 58 14.01 -16.07 -8.65
CA THR A 58 15.43 -16.15 -8.28
C THR A 58 16.34 -16.15 -9.50
N VAL A 59 15.99 -16.90 -10.56
CA VAL A 59 16.73 -16.92 -11.83
C VAL A 59 16.75 -15.53 -12.47
N VAL A 60 15.61 -14.83 -12.48
CA VAL A 60 15.55 -13.45 -13.01
C VAL A 60 16.43 -12.50 -12.19
N LEU A 61 16.44 -12.61 -10.85
CA LEU A 61 17.32 -11.80 -10.00
C LEU A 61 18.80 -12.11 -10.25
N ALA A 62 19.14 -13.38 -10.42
CA ALA A 62 20.50 -13.80 -10.75
C ALA A 62 20.96 -13.24 -12.12
N ASP A 63 20.09 -13.31 -13.13
CA ASP A 63 20.34 -12.74 -14.46
C ASP A 63 20.53 -11.22 -14.42
N TRP A 64 19.68 -10.50 -13.69
CA TRP A 64 19.80 -9.05 -13.52
C TRP A 64 21.09 -8.66 -12.79
N THR A 65 21.51 -9.45 -11.80
CA THR A 65 22.76 -9.24 -11.07
C THR A 65 23.97 -9.52 -11.97
N GLY A 66 23.94 -10.63 -12.71
CA GLY A 66 24.98 -11.04 -13.66
C GLY A 66 25.13 -10.09 -14.86
N SER A 67 24.05 -9.39 -15.24
CA SER A 67 24.05 -8.40 -16.32
C SER A 67 24.72 -7.08 -15.96
N SER A 68 25.06 -6.86 -14.68
CA SER A 68 25.71 -5.62 -14.24
C SER A 68 27.18 -5.60 -14.63
N THR A 69 27.51 -4.79 -15.64
CA THR A 69 28.90 -4.60 -16.12
C THR A 69 29.83 -3.98 -15.07
N ARG A 70 29.27 -3.37 -14.02
CA ARG A 70 30.01 -2.87 -12.85
C ARG A 70 30.70 -4.00 -12.09
N PHE A 71 30.04 -5.15 -11.94
CA PHE A 71 30.55 -6.31 -11.21
C PHE A 71 31.13 -7.38 -12.14
N PHE A 72 30.53 -7.53 -13.32
CA PHE A 72 30.89 -8.52 -14.33
C PHE A 72 31.36 -7.84 -15.62
N PRO A 73 32.63 -7.38 -15.68
CA PRO A 73 33.18 -6.82 -16.90
C PRO A 73 33.24 -7.88 -18.01
N ARG A 74 32.98 -7.47 -19.25
CA ARG A 74 32.97 -8.37 -20.40
C ARG A 74 34.37 -8.91 -20.66
N VAL A 75 34.49 -10.24 -20.78
CA VAL A 75 35.76 -10.90 -21.09
C VAL A 75 35.72 -11.35 -22.56
N ALA A 76 36.63 -10.81 -23.37
CA ALA A 76 36.71 -11.12 -24.81
C ALA A 76 37.75 -12.22 -25.13
N HIS A 77 38.60 -12.58 -24.16
CA HIS A 77 39.66 -13.56 -24.37
C HIS A 77 39.22 -14.97 -23.93
N PRO A 78 39.59 -16.04 -24.67
CA PRO A 78 39.31 -17.41 -24.28
C PRO A 78 39.90 -17.72 -22.90
N MET A 79 39.12 -18.40 -22.07
CA MET A 79 39.55 -18.78 -20.73
C MET A 79 38.93 -20.12 -20.31
N ASP A 80 39.63 -20.81 -19.42
CA ASP A 80 39.11 -22.03 -18.83
C ASP A 80 37.87 -21.75 -17.96
N ILE A 81 36.89 -22.64 -18.05
CA ILE A 81 35.59 -22.51 -17.37
C ILE A 81 35.76 -22.54 -15.84
N LYS A 82 36.65 -23.38 -15.30
CA LYS A 82 36.87 -23.47 -13.85
C LYS A 82 37.55 -22.20 -13.33
N GLY A 83 38.53 -21.70 -14.08
CA GLY A 83 39.18 -20.42 -13.77
C GLY A 83 38.21 -19.23 -13.82
N TYR A 84 37.31 -19.20 -14.81
CA TYR A 84 36.26 -18.19 -14.88
C TYR A 84 35.30 -18.28 -13.69
N TRP A 85 34.83 -19.48 -13.36
CA TRP A 85 33.89 -19.72 -12.27
C TRP A 85 34.42 -19.24 -10.91
N GLN A 86 35.67 -19.54 -10.58
CA GLN A 86 36.28 -19.07 -9.32
C GLN A 86 36.32 -17.54 -9.24
N LYS A 87 36.64 -16.87 -10.35
CA LYS A 87 36.63 -15.40 -10.44
C LYS A 87 35.22 -14.84 -10.30
N THR A 88 34.24 -15.41 -10.99
CA THR A 88 32.86 -14.93 -10.96
C THR A 88 32.18 -15.17 -9.63
N LEU A 89 32.57 -16.21 -8.86
CA LEU A 89 32.08 -16.41 -7.49
C LEU A 89 32.45 -15.24 -6.56
N VAL A 90 33.69 -14.73 -6.65
CA VAL A 90 34.12 -13.56 -5.86
C VAL A 90 33.40 -12.30 -6.34
N GLN A 91 33.24 -12.13 -7.66
CA GLN A 91 32.48 -11.01 -8.22
C GLN A 91 31.00 -11.06 -7.81
N ALA A 92 30.40 -12.25 -7.77
CA ALA A 92 29.03 -12.46 -7.32
C ALA A 92 28.89 -12.14 -5.83
N GLN A 93 29.82 -12.55 -4.97
CA GLN A 93 29.82 -12.16 -3.56
C GLN A 93 29.85 -10.63 -3.41
N ASN A 94 30.69 -9.93 -4.19
CA ASN A 94 30.73 -8.47 -4.20
C ASN A 94 29.45 -7.83 -4.76
N ALA A 95 28.81 -8.43 -5.77
CA ALA A 95 27.53 -7.95 -6.28
C ALA A 95 26.40 -8.17 -5.28
N LEU A 96 26.47 -9.25 -4.50
CA LEU A 96 25.50 -9.58 -3.46
C LEU A 96 25.54 -8.61 -2.29
N THR A 97 26.67 -7.94 -2.02
CA THR A 97 26.73 -6.90 -0.97
C THR A 97 25.87 -5.68 -1.29
N VAL A 98 25.51 -5.45 -2.56
CA VAL A 98 24.58 -4.37 -2.94
C VAL A 98 23.15 -4.69 -2.51
N PHE A 99 22.80 -5.97 -2.34
CA PHE A 99 21.50 -6.34 -1.82
C PHE A 99 21.43 -5.97 -0.33
N PRO A 100 20.32 -5.36 0.11
CA PRO A 100 20.18 -5.00 1.51
C PRO A 100 20.19 -6.25 2.37
N LEU A 101 20.96 -6.18 3.46
CA LEU A 101 20.94 -7.19 4.49
C LEU A 101 19.57 -7.22 5.15
N LYS A 102 19.11 -8.43 5.48
CA LYS A 102 17.87 -8.63 6.22
C LYS A 102 17.94 -7.89 7.57
N ALA A 103 17.04 -6.94 7.78
CA ALA A 103 16.96 -6.19 9.01
C ALA A 103 16.53 -7.08 10.18
N LYS A 104 17.12 -6.84 11.36
CA LYS A 104 16.68 -7.49 12.59
C LYS A 104 15.43 -6.80 13.09
N VAL A 105 14.38 -7.57 13.34
CA VAL A 105 13.10 -7.08 13.82
C VAL A 105 13.22 -6.65 15.30
N ALA A 106 12.61 -5.53 15.65
CA ALA A 106 12.54 -5.06 17.04
C ALA A 106 11.48 -5.85 17.83
N PRO A 107 11.66 -6.04 19.15
CA PRO A 107 10.61 -6.60 19.99
C PRO A 107 9.44 -5.62 20.11
N PHE A 108 8.21 -6.16 20.17
CA PHE A 108 7.02 -5.36 20.39
C PHE A 108 6.91 -4.95 21.87
N ASN A 109 7.14 -3.67 22.18
CA ASN A 109 7.12 -3.12 23.55
C ASN A 109 5.91 -2.20 23.82
N GLY A 110 4.83 -2.35 23.05
CA GLY A 110 3.59 -1.58 23.20
C GLY A 110 3.40 -0.46 22.17
N ILE A 111 2.27 0.23 22.27
CA ILE A 111 1.81 1.22 21.28
C ILE A 111 2.70 2.47 21.22
N ASN A 112 3.24 2.90 22.36
CA ASN A 112 4.03 4.13 22.49
C ASN A 112 5.32 4.11 21.67
N THR A 113 5.87 2.92 21.40
CA THR A 113 7.06 2.76 20.57
C THR A 113 6.80 3.15 19.11
N LEU A 114 5.62 2.82 18.58
CA LEU A 114 5.24 3.17 17.21
C LEU A 114 4.60 4.55 17.14
N PHE A 115 3.76 4.88 18.12
CA PHE A 115 2.93 6.07 18.13
C PHE A 115 2.98 6.76 19.50
N PRO A 116 4.06 7.51 19.81
CA PRO A 116 4.24 8.16 21.10
C PRO A 116 3.19 9.25 21.40
N PHE A 117 2.45 9.69 20.38
CA PHE A 117 1.37 10.68 20.50
C PHE A 117 0.03 10.06 20.95
N ILE A 118 -0.10 8.73 21.01
CA ILE A 118 -1.32 8.07 21.46
C ILE A 118 -1.22 7.90 22.98
N GLU A 119 -1.91 8.79 23.71
CA GLU A 119 -1.98 8.70 25.18
C GLU A 119 -2.95 7.61 25.64
N ASN A 120 -4.10 7.48 24.96
CA ASN A 120 -5.12 6.48 25.22
C ASN A 120 -5.48 5.74 23.92
N PRO A 121 -5.27 4.41 23.83
CA PRO A 121 -5.65 3.62 22.66
C PRO A 121 -7.15 3.70 22.39
N THR A 122 -7.54 3.77 21.11
CA THR A 122 -8.94 3.60 20.73
C THR A 122 -9.41 2.16 21.00
N PRO A 123 -10.72 1.88 21.13
CA PRO A 123 -11.17 0.53 21.44
C PRO A 123 -10.71 -0.52 20.43
N LEU A 124 -10.62 -0.16 19.14
CA LEU A 124 -10.06 -1.02 18.10
C LEU A 124 -8.56 -1.28 18.29
N GLN A 125 -7.78 -0.25 18.61
CA GLN A 125 -6.35 -0.38 18.90
C GLN A 125 -6.11 -1.27 20.13
N GLN A 126 -6.90 -1.09 21.20
CA GLN A 126 -6.84 -1.92 22.39
C GLN A 126 -7.19 -3.37 22.07
N LYS A 127 -8.28 -3.60 21.32
CA LYS A 127 -8.68 -4.95 20.94
C LYS A 127 -7.60 -5.66 20.11
N VAL A 128 -6.92 -4.93 19.23
CA VAL A 128 -5.78 -5.44 18.46
C VAL A 128 -4.58 -5.75 19.35
N LEU A 129 -4.34 -5.01 20.44
CA LEU A 129 -3.27 -5.33 21.40
C LEU A 129 -3.56 -6.64 22.14
N ASP A 130 -4.82 -6.86 22.51
CA ASP A 130 -5.26 -8.01 23.30
C ASP A 130 -5.52 -9.27 22.45
N LEU A 131 -5.51 -9.14 21.13
CA LEU A 131 -5.80 -10.23 20.21
C LEU A 131 -4.74 -11.34 20.30
N ASP A 132 -5.16 -12.59 20.37
CA ASP A 132 -4.25 -13.73 20.30
C ASP A 132 -3.76 -13.94 18.87
N ILE A 133 -2.45 -13.77 18.68
CA ILE A 133 -1.76 -14.02 17.40
C ILE A 133 -0.81 -15.22 17.51
N SER A 134 -0.95 -16.10 18.49
CA SER A 134 -0.03 -17.22 18.71
C SER A 134 -0.21 -18.37 17.71
N GLN A 135 -1.40 -18.52 17.12
CA GLN A 135 -1.71 -19.63 16.21
C GLN A 135 -0.76 -19.69 15.00
N GLN A 136 -0.26 -20.88 14.69
CA GLN A 136 0.68 -21.09 13.57
C GLN A 136 0.00 -20.91 12.20
N GLY A 137 0.79 -20.53 11.20
CA GLY A 137 0.33 -20.35 9.83
C GLY A 137 -0.24 -18.96 9.50
N PRO A 138 -0.79 -18.80 8.29
CA PRO A 138 -1.33 -17.53 7.82
C PRO A 138 -2.57 -17.12 8.63
N GLN A 139 -2.80 -15.82 8.75
CA GLN A 139 -3.97 -15.26 9.41
C GLN A 139 -4.56 -14.12 8.58
N LEU A 140 -5.89 -14.03 8.54
CA LEU A 140 -6.61 -12.92 7.94
C LEU A 140 -7.29 -12.09 9.03
N PHE A 141 -7.13 -10.77 8.94
CA PHE A 141 -7.79 -9.82 9.82
C PHE A 141 -8.61 -8.85 8.98
N ILE A 142 -9.87 -8.64 9.34
CA ILE A 142 -10.74 -7.63 8.74
C ILE A 142 -11.15 -6.67 9.86
N LEU A 143 -10.73 -5.41 9.72
CA LEU A 143 -10.93 -4.35 10.69
C LEU A 143 -11.93 -3.35 10.11
N GLU A 144 -13.15 -3.35 10.63
CA GLU A 144 -14.26 -2.50 10.21
C GLU A 144 -14.60 -1.48 11.28
N ASP A 145 -14.41 -0.21 10.98
CA ASP A 145 -14.71 0.89 11.91
C ASP A 145 -14.87 2.20 11.13
N VAL A 146 -15.44 3.22 11.76
CA VAL A 146 -15.71 4.50 11.12
C VAL A 146 -14.42 5.19 10.68
N THR A 147 -14.53 6.09 9.70
CA THR A 147 -13.40 6.90 9.27
C THR A 147 -12.90 7.78 10.42
N GLY A 148 -11.60 7.76 10.69
CA GLY A 148 -11.01 8.55 11.79
C GLY A 148 -10.93 7.83 13.14
N ALA A 149 -11.45 6.60 13.28
CA ALA A 149 -11.35 5.81 14.52
C ALA A 149 -9.95 5.23 14.82
N GLY A 150 -8.96 5.48 13.95
CA GLY A 150 -7.58 5.00 14.12
C GLY A 150 -7.34 3.59 13.58
N LYS A 151 -8.07 3.17 12.53
CA LYS A 151 -7.89 1.88 11.83
C LYS A 151 -6.46 1.66 11.34
N THR A 152 -5.86 2.70 10.75
CA THR A 152 -4.49 2.65 10.21
C THR A 152 -3.48 2.33 11.32
N GLU A 153 -3.56 3.04 12.45
CA GLU A 153 -2.71 2.79 13.62
C GLU A 153 -2.94 1.38 14.17
N ALA A 154 -4.20 0.93 14.30
CA ALA A 154 -4.52 -0.43 14.73
C ALA A 154 -3.88 -1.48 13.82
N ALA A 155 -3.98 -1.34 12.50
CA ALA A 155 -3.36 -2.27 11.56
C ALA A 155 -1.82 -2.25 11.61
N LEU A 156 -1.20 -1.09 11.81
CA LEU A 156 0.26 -1.00 11.94
C LEU A 156 0.76 -1.62 13.26
N ILE A 157 0.00 -1.47 14.35
CA ILE A 157 0.26 -2.18 15.62
C ILE A 157 0.19 -3.69 15.40
N LEU A 158 -0.88 -4.17 14.76
CA LEU A 158 -1.05 -5.59 14.45
C LEU A 158 0.09 -6.12 13.56
N ALA A 159 0.45 -5.37 12.52
CA ALA A 159 1.54 -5.72 11.62
C ALA A 159 2.87 -5.84 12.38
N HIS A 160 3.18 -4.90 13.28
CA HIS A 160 4.39 -4.98 14.09
C HIS A 160 4.37 -6.18 15.03
N ARG A 161 3.23 -6.49 15.67
CA ARG A 161 3.10 -7.69 16.52
C ARG A 161 3.35 -8.98 15.73
N LEU A 162 2.83 -9.08 14.51
CA LEU A 162 3.02 -10.24 13.62
C LEU A 162 4.48 -10.37 13.15
N ILE A 163 5.13 -9.26 12.79
CA ILE A 163 6.55 -9.24 12.40
C ILE A 163 7.44 -9.61 13.60
N ALA A 164 7.18 -9.03 14.78
CA ALA A 164 7.90 -9.35 16.01
C ALA A 164 7.72 -10.81 16.47
N ALA A 165 6.56 -11.41 16.19
CA ALA A 165 6.29 -12.84 16.41
C ALA A 165 6.93 -13.75 15.34
N GLY A 166 7.69 -13.21 14.38
CA GLY A 166 8.39 -13.98 13.34
C GLY A 166 7.48 -14.47 12.21
N LYS A 167 6.24 -13.99 12.12
CA LYS A 167 5.27 -14.41 11.08
C LYS A 167 5.46 -13.71 9.74
N ALA A 168 6.22 -12.63 9.73
CA ALA A 168 6.60 -11.89 8.55
C ALA A 168 7.92 -11.17 8.79
N GLN A 169 8.56 -10.74 7.71
CA GLN A 169 9.81 -10.00 7.71
C GLN A 169 9.61 -8.58 7.15
N GLY A 170 8.37 -8.21 6.85
CA GLY A 170 8.05 -6.95 6.20
C GLY A 170 6.55 -6.77 5.98
N LEU A 171 6.23 -5.66 5.32
CA LEU A 171 4.86 -5.18 5.12
C LEU A 171 4.73 -4.57 3.73
N PHE A 172 3.67 -4.90 3.01
CA PHE A 172 3.21 -4.09 1.88
C PHE A 172 1.89 -3.43 2.24
N PHE A 173 1.89 -2.10 2.28
CA PHE A 173 0.72 -1.28 2.51
C PHE A 173 0.14 -0.87 1.14
N GLY A 174 -0.97 -1.50 0.76
CA GLY A 174 -1.72 -1.22 -0.46
C GLY A 174 -2.89 -0.27 -0.21
N LEU A 175 -2.93 0.83 -0.96
CA LEU A 175 -3.97 1.86 -0.85
C LEU A 175 -4.72 2.05 -2.16
N PRO A 176 -5.97 2.57 -2.16
CA PRO A 176 -6.78 2.65 -3.38
C PRO A 176 -6.24 3.64 -4.43
N THR A 177 -5.54 4.70 -4.03
CA THR A 177 -5.03 5.70 -4.99
C THR A 177 -3.60 6.17 -4.68
N MET A 178 -2.94 6.75 -5.68
CA MET A 178 -1.57 7.28 -5.50
C MET A 178 -1.51 8.38 -4.44
N ALA A 179 -2.51 9.26 -4.35
CA ALA A 179 -2.54 10.32 -3.34
C ALA A 179 -2.58 9.73 -1.92
N THR A 180 -3.43 8.71 -1.72
CA THR A 180 -3.47 7.98 -0.44
C THR A 180 -2.12 7.34 -0.12
N ALA A 181 -1.47 6.73 -1.10
CA ALA A 181 -0.16 6.10 -0.91
C ALA A 181 0.95 7.10 -0.56
N ASN A 182 0.95 8.28 -1.17
CA ASN A 182 1.91 9.34 -0.86
C ASN A 182 1.75 9.84 0.58
N ALA A 183 0.52 10.17 0.98
CA ALA A 183 0.23 10.61 2.33
C ALA A 183 0.59 9.53 3.37
N MET A 184 0.37 8.25 3.04
CA MET A 184 0.73 7.14 3.92
C MET A 184 2.25 6.92 3.97
N TYR A 185 2.97 7.13 2.87
CA TYR A 185 4.43 7.10 2.86
C TYR A 185 5.02 8.15 3.78
N ASP A 186 4.57 9.41 3.67
CA ASP A 186 5.01 10.50 4.56
C ASP A 186 4.76 10.20 6.05
N ARG A 187 3.67 9.48 6.36
CA ARG A 187 3.37 9.02 7.72
C ARG A 187 4.30 7.90 8.15
N LEU A 188 4.51 6.88 7.30
CA LEU A 188 5.33 5.73 7.61
C LEU A 188 6.81 6.08 7.74
N VAL A 189 7.34 7.02 6.96
CA VAL A 189 8.74 7.50 7.07
C VAL A 189 9.11 7.91 8.51
N LYS A 190 8.14 8.35 9.31
CA LYS A 190 8.36 8.76 10.71
C LYS A 190 8.40 7.60 11.71
N THR A 191 7.81 6.44 11.39
CA THR A 191 7.57 5.35 12.35
C THR A 191 8.11 3.99 11.91
N TRP A 192 8.40 3.79 10.62
CA TRP A 192 8.80 2.49 10.07
C TRP A 192 10.10 1.94 10.68
N LEU A 193 11.04 2.81 11.06
CA LEU A 193 12.28 2.39 11.74
C LEU A 193 12.01 1.68 13.07
N ALA A 194 10.89 1.99 13.73
CA ALA A 194 10.53 1.37 15.00
C ALA A 194 10.10 -0.10 14.87
N PHE A 195 9.91 -0.62 13.64
CA PHE A 195 9.68 -2.05 13.39
C PHE A 195 10.97 -2.89 13.51
N TYR A 196 12.14 -2.24 13.48
CA TYR A 196 13.43 -2.91 13.39
C TYR A 196 14.39 -2.40 14.46
N SER A 197 15.40 -3.20 14.78
CA SER A 197 16.41 -2.83 15.76
C SER A 197 17.17 -1.57 15.31
N PRO A 198 17.58 -0.68 16.23
CA PRO A 198 18.24 0.59 15.88
C PRO A 198 19.53 0.44 15.04
N GLU A 199 20.20 -0.70 15.15
CA GLU A 199 21.41 -1.04 14.39
C GLU A 199 21.12 -1.54 12.96
N SER A 200 19.86 -1.89 12.67
CA SER A 200 19.44 -2.35 11.35
C SER A 200 19.14 -1.17 10.45
N ARG A 201 19.37 -1.36 9.15
CA ARG A 201 19.05 -0.38 8.11
C ARG A 201 18.00 -0.97 7.18
N PRO A 202 16.74 -1.03 7.61
CA PRO A 202 15.69 -1.61 6.80
C PRO A 202 15.46 -0.80 5.51
N SER A 203 14.75 -1.37 4.54
CA SER A 203 14.38 -0.67 3.29
C SER A 203 12.92 -0.23 3.28
N LEU A 204 12.68 1.04 2.89
CA LEU A 204 11.34 1.61 2.67
C LEU A 204 11.22 2.11 1.23
N VAL A 205 10.16 1.72 0.52
CA VAL A 205 9.94 2.13 -0.88
C VAL A 205 8.50 2.54 -1.14
N LEU A 206 8.34 3.62 -1.93
CA LEU A 206 7.08 4.05 -2.53
C LEU A 206 6.87 3.38 -3.90
N ALA A 207 5.82 2.57 -4.01
CA ALA A 207 5.49 1.73 -5.15
C ALA A 207 4.25 2.27 -5.90
N HIS A 208 4.41 3.29 -6.73
CA HIS A 208 3.43 3.67 -7.76
C HIS A 208 4.10 4.36 -8.96
N SER A 209 3.37 4.50 -10.08
CA SER A 209 3.92 4.91 -11.39
C SER A 209 4.47 6.34 -11.48
N ALA A 210 4.20 7.20 -10.49
CA ALA A 210 4.61 8.61 -10.47
C ALA A 210 5.67 8.93 -9.39
N ARG A 211 6.31 7.90 -8.80
CA ARG A 211 7.28 8.06 -7.69
C ARG A 211 8.46 8.99 -7.99
N THR A 212 8.91 9.05 -9.25
CA THR A 212 10.08 9.87 -9.67
C THR A 212 9.82 11.38 -9.62
N LEU A 213 8.54 11.77 -9.53
CA LEU A 213 8.11 13.17 -9.46
C LEU A 213 7.92 13.65 -8.01
N MET A 214 8.25 12.82 -7.02
CA MET A 214 8.15 13.21 -5.61
C MET A 214 9.50 13.71 -5.09
N ASP A 215 9.57 15.01 -4.82
CA ASP A 215 10.78 15.65 -4.27
C ASP A 215 11.23 14.99 -2.98
N ARG A 216 10.33 14.57 -2.08
CA ARG A 216 10.69 13.88 -0.83
C ARG A 216 11.19 12.44 -1.01
N PHE A 217 10.72 11.72 -2.02
CA PHE A 217 11.25 10.38 -2.32
C PHE A 217 12.66 10.51 -2.90
N ASN A 218 12.84 11.46 -3.83
CA ASN A 218 14.14 11.84 -4.34
C ASN A 218 15.04 12.33 -3.19
N GLU A 219 14.59 13.25 -2.34
CA GLU A 219 15.32 13.66 -1.13
C GLU A 219 15.64 12.48 -0.23
N SER A 220 14.75 11.50 -0.01
CA SER A 220 15.11 10.30 0.79
C SER A 220 16.14 9.37 0.10
N LEU A 221 16.24 9.43 -1.23
CA LEU A 221 17.29 8.76 -2.02
C LEU A 221 18.60 9.57 -2.02
N TRP A 222 18.51 10.90 -1.91
CA TRP A 222 19.60 11.87 -2.06
C TRP A 222 20.00 12.58 -0.75
N SER A 223 19.34 12.31 0.39
CA SER A 223 19.60 12.91 1.70
C SER A 223 20.75 12.17 2.38
N GLY A 224 21.92 12.29 1.77
CA GLY A 224 23.14 12.54 2.50
C GLY A 224 23.70 13.83 1.92
N ASP A 225 23.83 14.88 2.73
CA ASP A 225 24.55 16.09 2.34
C ASP A 225 25.88 15.70 1.70
N LEU A 226 26.05 16.02 0.42
CA LEU A 226 27.33 16.30 -0.28
C LEU A 226 27.03 16.54 -1.76
N VAL A 227 26.74 17.79 -2.09
CA VAL A 227 27.01 18.31 -3.43
C VAL A 227 28.54 18.37 -3.56
N GLY A 228 29.12 17.40 -4.27
CA GLY A 228 30.45 17.48 -4.85
C GLY A 228 31.57 16.74 -4.11
N SER A 229 31.94 15.57 -4.63
CA SER A 229 33.34 15.16 -4.84
C SER A 229 33.37 13.82 -5.61
N GLU A 230 34.14 13.77 -6.70
CA GLU A 230 34.36 12.58 -7.54
C GLU A 230 35.41 11.63 -6.96
N GLU A 231 35.44 11.41 -5.63
CA GLU A 231 36.35 10.42 -5.03
C GLU A 231 35.63 9.37 -4.17
N PRO A 232 36.09 8.10 -4.20
CA PRO A 232 35.36 6.97 -3.66
C PRO A 232 35.71 6.77 -2.18
N ASP A 233 35.05 7.51 -1.29
CA ASP A 233 35.13 7.25 0.16
C ASP A 233 33.95 6.39 0.66
N GLU A 234 34.26 5.57 1.68
CA GLU A 234 33.54 4.39 2.22
C GLU A 234 32.12 4.64 2.79
N GLN A 235 31.43 5.73 2.45
CA GLN A 235 30.06 6.03 2.92
C GLN A 235 28.92 5.66 1.95
N THR A 236 29.22 4.95 0.84
CA THR A 236 28.28 4.69 -0.27
C THR A 236 27.38 3.44 -0.14
N PHE A 237 27.17 2.89 1.06
CA PHE A 237 26.42 1.62 1.20
C PHE A 237 24.89 1.81 1.31
N SER A 238 24.43 2.89 1.95
CA SER A 238 23.00 3.13 2.19
C SER A 238 22.25 3.62 0.94
N GLN A 239 22.89 4.45 0.12
CA GLN A 239 22.28 5.01 -1.09
C GLN A 239 22.14 3.95 -2.21
N GLY A 240 23.01 2.94 -2.26
CA GLY A 240 22.95 1.85 -3.24
C GLY A 240 21.73 0.94 -3.10
N CYS A 241 21.29 0.65 -1.85
CA CYS A 241 20.16 -0.24 -1.58
C CYS A 241 18.82 0.39 -2.01
N ALA A 242 18.59 1.66 -1.65
CA ALA A 242 17.38 2.38 -2.02
C ALA A 242 17.35 2.68 -3.53
N ALA A 243 18.50 3.05 -4.12
CA ALA A 243 18.61 3.24 -5.57
C ALA A 243 18.31 1.96 -6.37
N TRP A 244 18.74 0.78 -5.89
CA TRP A 244 18.47 -0.49 -6.57
C TRP A 244 16.97 -0.83 -6.62
N PHE A 245 16.22 -0.59 -5.54
CA PHE A 245 14.76 -0.75 -5.56
C PHE A 245 14.04 0.38 -6.30
N ALA A 246 14.60 1.60 -6.27
CA ALA A 246 14.10 2.77 -6.98
C ALA A 246 14.34 2.69 -8.50
N ASP A 247 15.21 1.79 -8.97
CA ASP A 247 15.51 1.59 -10.39
C ASP A 247 14.32 0.98 -11.19
N SER A 248 13.40 0.25 -10.54
CA SER A 248 12.20 -0.27 -11.21
C SER A 248 11.00 -0.44 -10.29
N ASN A 249 9.80 -0.10 -10.76
CA ASN A 249 8.53 -0.36 -10.05
C ASN A 249 8.37 -1.86 -9.73
N LYS A 250 9.02 -2.72 -10.51
CA LYS A 250 9.03 -4.18 -10.33
C LYS A 250 9.84 -4.62 -9.11
N LYS A 251 10.86 -3.84 -8.72
CA LYS A 251 11.72 -4.11 -7.57
C LYS A 251 11.17 -3.51 -6.28
N ALA A 252 10.20 -2.59 -6.37
CA ALA A 252 9.64 -1.90 -5.21
C ALA A 252 9.01 -2.84 -4.18
N LEU A 253 8.42 -3.96 -4.63
CA LEU A 253 7.84 -4.98 -3.74
C LEU A 253 8.89 -5.84 -3.02
N LEU A 254 10.15 -5.80 -3.44
CA LEU A 254 11.24 -6.56 -2.80
C LEU A 254 11.76 -5.86 -1.53
N ALA A 255 11.48 -4.57 -1.35
CA ALA A 255 11.84 -3.82 -0.15
C ALA A 255 11.08 -4.34 1.07
N GLU A 256 11.69 -4.29 2.26
CA GLU A 256 11.12 -4.80 3.51
C GLU A 256 9.77 -4.17 3.83
N ILE A 257 9.68 -2.83 3.78
CA ILE A 257 8.42 -2.10 3.86
C ILE A 257 8.16 -1.42 2.52
N GLY A 258 7.02 -1.74 1.90
CA GLY A 258 6.52 -1.09 0.70
C GLY A 258 5.21 -0.36 0.97
N VAL A 259 5.06 0.84 0.43
CA VAL A 259 3.79 1.59 0.43
C VAL A 259 3.43 1.86 -1.01
N GLY A 260 2.21 1.55 -1.46
CA GLY A 260 1.86 1.73 -2.86
C GLY A 260 0.37 1.61 -3.12
N THR A 261 -0.01 1.64 -4.39
CA THR A 261 -1.39 1.33 -4.75
C THR A 261 -1.63 -0.17 -4.63
N LEU A 262 -2.85 -0.55 -4.24
CA LEU A 262 -3.25 -1.96 -4.13
C LEU A 262 -3.10 -2.69 -5.48
N ASP A 263 -3.22 -1.98 -6.61
CA ASP A 263 -2.97 -2.51 -7.95
C ASP A 263 -1.59 -3.16 -8.09
N GLN A 264 -0.54 -2.62 -7.44
CA GLN A 264 0.80 -3.18 -7.54
C GLN A 264 0.88 -4.60 -6.97
N ALA A 265 0.13 -4.86 -5.88
CA ALA A 265 0.02 -6.20 -5.32
C ALA A 265 -0.91 -7.08 -6.15
N MET A 266 -2.04 -6.54 -6.64
CA MET A 266 -2.97 -7.26 -7.52
C MET A 266 -2.30 -7.73 -8.82
N MET A 267 -1.37 -6.97 -9.37
CA MET A 267 -0.59 -7.35 -10.55
C MET A 267 0.23 -8.64 -10.36
N ALA A 268 0.48 -9.07 -9.11
CA ALA A 268 1.18 -10.32 -8.83
C ALA A 268 0.38 -11.58 -9.23
N VAL A 269 -0.96 -11.49 -9.23
CA VAL A 269 -1.86 -12.60 -9.59
C VAL A 269 -2.50 -12.44 -10.97
N MET A 270 -2.04 -11.46 -11.75
CA MET A 270 -2.51 -11.19 -13.11
C MET A 270 -1.44 -11.60 -14.15
N PRO A 271 -1.83 -11.82 -15.43
CA PRO A 271 -0.91 -12.23 -16.50
C PRO A 271 -0.02 -11.07 -17.00
N PHE A 272 0.82 -10.52 -16.11
CA PHE A 272 1.81 -9.49 -16.43
C PHE A 272 3.23 -10.05 -16.48
N LYS A 273 4.09 -9.42 -17.27
CA LYS A 273 5.53 -9.71 -17.27
C LYS A 273 6.12 -9.53 -15.87
N HIS A 274 6.94 -10.48 -15.44
CA HIS A 274 7.58 -10.55 -14.13
C HIS A 274 6.59 -10.56 -12.94
N ASN A 275 5.46 -11.24 -13.09
CA ASN A 275 4.57 -11.53 -11.95
C ASN A 275 5.30 -12.36 -10.87
N ASN A 276 6.20 -13.28 -11.28
CA ASN A 276 7.08 -14.05 -10.41
C ASN A 276 7.87 -13.18 -9.41
N LEU A 277 8.47 -12.07 -9.85
CA LEU A 277 9.18 -11.13 -8.97
C LEU A 277 8.25 -10.43 -7.98
N ARG A 278 7.01 -10.12 -8.40
CA ARG A 278 6.03 -9.51 -7.50
C ARG A 278 5.56 -10.50 -6.43
N LEU A 279 5.33 -11.76 -6.81
CA LEU A 279 5.03 -12.85 -5.89
C LEU A 279 6.17 -13.10 -4.91
N LEU A 280 7.42 -13.05 -5.37
CA LEU A 280 8.59 -13.12 -4.51
C LEU A 280 8.65 -11.93 -3.54
N GLY A 281 8.39 -10.72 -4.03
CA GLY A 281 8.34 -9.52 -3.18
C GLY A 281 7.26 -9.57 -2.11
N LEU A 282 6.09 -10.13 -2.41
CA LEU A 282 5.01 -10.29 -1.42
C LEU A 282 5.24 -11.48 -0.47
N SER A 283 6.24 -12.32 -0.73
CA SER A 283 6.60 -13.44 0.13
C SER A 283 7.19 -12.97 1.46
N ASN A 284 6.83 -13.64 2.56
CA ASN A 284 7.20 -13.27 3.92
C ASN A 284 6.80 -11.83 4.30
N LYS A 285 5.80 -11.25 3.62
CA LYS A 285 5.26 -9.92 3.92
C LYS A 285 3.79 -10.01 4.32
N ILE A 286 3.43 -9.13 5.25
CA ILE A 286 2.03 -8.87 5.54
C ILE A 286 1.47 -8.04 4.40
N LEU A 287 0.35 -8.47 3.83
CA LEU A 287 -0.43 -7.64 2.91
C LEU A 287 -1.43 -6.82 3.73
N LEU A 288 -1.23 -5.51 3.83
CA LEU A 288 -2.17 -4.60 4.47
C LEU A 288 -2.87 -3.79 3.39
N ALA A 289 -4.17 -4.03 3.18
CA ALA A 289 -4.97 -3.31 2.19
C ALA A 289 -5.94 -2.36 2.90
N ASP A 290 -5.90 -1.08 2.54
CA ASP A 290 -6.77 -0.06 3.11
C ASP A 290 -7.94 0.31 2.18
N GLU A 291 -9.04 0.75 2.79
CA GLU A 291 -10.28 1.15 2.11
C GLU A 291 -10.80 0.10 1.09
N ILE A 292 -10.79 -1.19 1.47
CA ILE A 292 -11.13 -2.29 0.54
C ILE A 292 -12.56 -2.23 -0.01
N HIS A 293 -13.45 -1.48 0.62
CA HIS A 293 -14.81 -1.24 0.13
C HIS A 293 -14.84 -0.41 -1.16
N ALA A 294 -13.77 0.33 -1.46
CA ALA A 294 -13.62 1.05 -2.71
C ALA A 294 -13.32 0.12 -3.91
N CYS A 295 -13.05 -1.17 -3.66
CA CYS A 295 -12.85 -2.15 -4.73
C CYS A 295 -14.17 -2.44 -5.44
N ASP A 296 -14.23 -2.17 -6.74
CA ASP A 296 -15.33 -2.59 -7.59
C ASP A 296 -15.38 -4.13 -7.72
N ALA A 297 -16.41 -4.63 -8.42
CA ALA A 297 -16.60 -6.08 -8.58
C ALA A 297 -15.42 -6.79 -9.27
N TYR A 298 -14.71 -6.10 -10.18
CA TYR A 298 -13.57 -6.66 -10.90
C TYR A 298 -12.33 -6.70 -9.99
N MET A 299 -12.00 -5.59 -9.34
CA MET A 299 -10.92 -5.51 -8.36
C MET A 299 -11.14 -6.46 -7.18
N SER A 300 -12.38 -6.62 -6.72
CA SER A 300 -12.72 -7.59 -5.67
C SER A 300 -12.32 -9.02 -6.06
N CYS A 301 -12.60 -9.44 -7.29
CA CYS A 301 -12.23 -10.77 -7.78
C CYS A 301 -10.71 -10.97 -7.79
N ILE A 302 -9.95 -9.95 -8.20
CA ILE A 302 -8.48 -10.01 -8.18
C ILE A 302 -7.95 -10.00 -6.73
N LEU A 303 -8.56 -9.21 -5.84
CA LEU A 303 -8.21 -9.18 -4.42
C LEU A 303 -8.44 -10.55 -3.76
N GLU A 304 -9.54 -11.24 -4.09
CA GLU A 304 -9.79 -12.62 -3.64
C GLU A 304 -8.66 -13.56 -4.08
N GLY A 305 -8.26 -13.52 -5.36
CA GLY A 305 -7.14 -14.34 -5.86
C GLY A 305 -5.81 -13.99 -5.19
N LEU A 306 -5.58 -12.72 -4.87
CA LEU A 306 -4.40 -12.25 -4.13
C LEU A 306 -4.39 -12.77 -2.69
N ILE A 307 -5.53 -12.70 -1.99
CA ILE A 307 -5.69 -13.21 -0.62
C ILE A 307 -5.46 -14.72 -0.59
N GLU A 308 -6.07 -15.45 -1.51
CA GLU A 308 -5.90 -16.89 -1.66
C GLU A 308 -4.41 -17.24 -1.85
N ARG A 309 -3.71 -16.49 -2.72
CA ARG A 309 -2.28 -16.70 -2.96
C ARG A 309 -1.42 -16.36 -1.74
N GLN A 310 -1.72 -15.29 -1.01
CA GLN A 310 -1.01 -14.91 0.21
C GLN A 310 -1.18 -15.98 1.30
N ALA A 311 -2.41 -16.45 1.52
CA ALA A 311 -2.72 -17.51 2.46
C ALA A 311 -1.98 -18.81 2.12
N ARG A 312 -2.00 -19.21 0.84
CA ARG A 312 -1.28 -20.41 0.37
C ARG A 312 0.24 -20.29 0.53
N GLY A 313 0.78 -19.08 0.45
CA GLY A 313 2.19 -18.77 0.71
C GLY A 313 2.54 -18.66 2.21
N GLY A 314 1.59 -18.87 3.12
CA GLY A 314 1.79 -18.76 4.57
C GLY A 314 1.81 -17.32 5.09
N ASN A 315 1.47 -16.34 4.26
CA ASN A 315 1.51 -14.92 4.62
C ASN A 315 0.19 -14.46 5.26
N SER A 316 0.30 -13.52 6.20
CA SER A 316 -0.87 -12.91 6.83
C SER A 316 -1.39 -11.70 6.05
N VAL A 317 -2.70 -11.46 6.14
CA VAL A 317 -3.40 -10.38 5.44
C VAL A 317 -4.19 -9.54 6.45
N ILE A 318 -4.11 -8.22 6.32
CA ILE A 318 -4.88 -7.26 7.12
C ILE A 318 -5.69 -6.40 6.15
N LEU A 319 -7.01 -6.38 6.29
CA LEU A 319 -7.92 -5.59 5.47
C LEU A 319 -8.59 -4.53 6.33
N LEU A 320 -8.56 -3.28 5.87
CA LEU A 320 -9.24 -2.16 6.52
C LEU A 320 -10.42 -1.71 5.67
N SER A 321 -11.56 -1.50 6.31
CA SER A 321 -12.75 -0.97 5.65
C SER A 321 -13.51 -0.02 6.56
N ALA A 322 -14.15 0.98 5.95
CA ALA A 322 -15.16 1.77 6.63
C ALA A 322 -16.52 1.06 6.61
N THR A 323 -16.86 0.39 5.51
CA THR A 323 -18.17 -0.24 5.31
C THR A 323 -18.02 -1.47 4.43
N LEU A 324 -18.23 -2.67 4.97
CA LEU A 324 -18.15 -3.91 4.18
C LEU A 324 -19.51 -4.62 4.19
N SER A 325 -20.04 -4.95 3.02
CA SER A 325 -21.25 -5.78 2.94
C SER A 325 -20.98 -7.21 3.39
N GLN A 326 -22.01 -7.92 3.86
CA GLN A 326 -21.90 -9.33 4.23
C GLN A 326 -21.34 -10.16 3.05
N GLN A 327 -21.86 -9.93 1.84
CA GLN A 327 -21.39 -10.65 0.64
C GLN A 327 -19.90 -10.43 0.35
N GLN A 328 -19.39 -9.21 0.53
CA GLN A 328 -17.95 -8.96 0.36
C GLN A 328 -17.13 -9.68 1.42
N ARG A 329 -17.57 -9.65 2.69
CA ARG A 329 -16.92 -10.37 3.79
C ARG A 329 -16.87 -11.88 3.52
N ASP A 330 -17.99 -12.47 3.10
CA ASP A 330 -18.09 -13.90 2.78
C ASP A 330 -17.06 -14.30 1.72
N LYS A 331 -16.96 -13.50 0.64
CA LYS A 331 -15.99 -13.74 -0.43
C LYS A 331 -14.54 -13.66 0.03
N LEU A 332 -14.20 -12.65 0.84
CA LEU A 332 -12.84 -12.45 1.35
C LEU A 332 -12.42 -13.58 2.31
N VAL A 333 -13.31 -14.01 3.19
CA VAL A 333 -13.06 -15.15 4.11
C VAL A 333 -12.97 -16.45 3.32
N ALA A 334 -13.87 -16.68 2.36
CA ALA A 334 -13.83 -17.87 1.50
C ALA A 334 -12.54 -17.93 0.67
N ALA A 335 -12.04 -16.79 0.17
CA ALA A 335 -10.78 -16.73 -0.56
C ALA A 335 -9.58 -17.13 0.32
N PHE A 336 -9.56 -16.68 1.56
CA PHE A 336 -8.55 -17.08 2.53
C PHE A 336 -8.66 -18.57 2.90
N ALA A 337 -9.88 -19.08 3.10
CA ALA A 337 -10.14 -20.49 3.39
C ALA A 337 -9.64 -21.39 2.24
N ARG A 338 -9.90 -21.02 0.97
CA ARG A 338 -9.34 -21.73 -0.21
C ARG A 338 -7.82 -21.79 -0.18
N GLY A 339 -7.14 -20.71 0.19
CA GLY A 339 -5.68 -20.66 0.24
C GLY A 339 -5.06 -21.47 1.38
N THR A 340 -5.79 -21.68 2.48
CA THR A 340 -5.35 -22.48 3.64
C THR A 340 -5.84 -23.93 3.60
N GLU A 341 -6.61 -24.30 2.57
CA GLU A 341 -7.36 -25.56 2.48
C GLU A 341 -8.27 -25.77 3.70
N GLY A 342 -8.85 -24.67 4.19
CA GLY A 342 -9.79 -24.63 5.30
C GLY A 342 -11.26 -24.60 4.84
N GLN A 343 -12.17 -24.59 5.81
CA GLN A 343 -13.63 -24.54 5.61
C GLN A 343 -14.26 -23.39 6.41
N GLN A 344 -13.52 -22.30 6.61
CA GLN A 344 -13.98 -21.17 7.41
C GLN A 344 -15.12 -20.43 6.70
N GLU A 345 -16.14 -20.09 7.47
CA GLU A 345 -17.24 -19.25 7.03
C GLU A 345 -17.16 -17.87 7.69
N ALA A 346 -17.55 -16.83 6.97
CA ALA A 346 -17.56 -15.49 7.53
C ALA A 346 -18.65 -15.36 8.60
N PRO A 347 -18.42 -14.56 9.66
CA PRO A 347 -19.45 -14.28 10.64
C PRO A 347 -20.58 -13.48 10.00
N PHE A 348 -21.83 -13.84 10.33
CA PHE A 348 -23.01 -13.06 9.96
C PHE A 348 -23.14 -11.87 10.90
N LEU A 349 -23.25 -10.65 10.36
CA LEU A 349 -23.45 -9.44 11.15
C LEU A 349 -24.87 -8.89 11.03
N GLU A 350 -25.45 -8.52 12.17
CA GLU A 350 -26.67 -7.73 12.26
C GLU A 350 -26.38 -6.22 12.25
N LYS A 351 -27.43 -5.39 12.20
CA LYS A 351 -27.29 -3.93 12.06
C LYS A 351 -26.53 -3.28 13.23
N ASP A 352 -26.64 -3.82 14.43
CA ASP A 352 -26.10 -3.22 15.66
C ASP A 352 -24.68 -3.70 16.00
N ASP A 353 -24.13 -4.60 15.17
CA ASP A 353 -22.83 -5.23 15.38
C ASP A 353 -21.65 -4.35 14.95
N TYR A 354 -21.86 -3.31 14.16
CA TYR A 354 -20.78 -2.41 13.74
C TYR A 354 -20.37 -1.44 14.86
N PRO A 355 -19.06 -1.14 15.08
CA PRO A 355 -17.83 -1.66 14.45
C PRO A 355 -17.45 -3.11 14.78
N TRP A 356 -16.65 -3.74 13.91
CA TRP A 356 -16.34 -5.17 13.99
C TRP A 356 -14.89 -5.53 13.66
N LEU A 357 -14.38 -6.56 14.33
CA LEU A 357 -13.11 -7.21 14.03
C LEU A 357 -13.36 -8.68 13.72
N THR A 358 -12.98 -9.10 12.51
CA THR A 358 -12.97 -10.52 12.10
C THR A 358 -11.53 -11.02 12.04
N HIS A 359 -11.24 -12.12 12.71
CA HIS A 359 -9.95 -12.81 12.71
C HIS A 359 -10.16 -14.24 12.25
N VAL A 360 -9.50 -14.62 11.16
CA VAL A 360 -9.62 -15.94 10.53
C VAL A 360 -8.26 -16.62 10.53
N THR A 361 -8.24 -17.87 10.97
CA THR A 361 -7.09 -18.77 10.87
C THR A 361 -7.50 -20.04 10.13
N LYS A 362 -6.56 -20.98 9.93
CA LYS A 362 -6.88 -22.28 9.31
C LYS A 362 -7.89 -23.11 10.12
N SER A 363 -8.05 -22.83 11.41
CA SER A 363 -8.89 -23.62 12.31
C SER A 363 -10.15 -22.88 12.71
N ASP A 364 -10.01 -21.59 13.02
CA ASP A 364 -11.02 -20.84 13.75
C ASP A 364 -11.37 -19.52 13.05
N VAL A 365 -12.59 -19.06 13.33
CA VAL A 365 -13.04 -17.72 13.00
C VAL A 365 -13.43 -17.04 14.31
N ASN A 366 -12.57 -16.15 14.79
CA ASN A 366 -12.81 -15.35 15.98
C ASN A 366 -13.35 -13.99 15.55
N SER A 367 -14.54 -13.65 16.04
CA SER A 367 -15.23 -12.43 15.65
C SER A 367 -15.62 -11.65 16.91
N HIS A 368 -15.41 -10.35 16.87
CA HIS A 368 -15.62 -9.49 18.03
C HIS A 368 -16.22 -8.15 17.63
N ARG A 369 -17.30 -7.79 18.32
CA ARG A 369 -17.78 -6.41 18.35
C ARG A 369 -16.76 -5.51 18.99
N VAL A 370 -16.56 -4.33 18.41
CA VAL A 370 -15.66 -3.30 18.92
C VAL A 370 -16.47 -2.03 19.12
N ALA A 371 -16.32 -1.38 20.28
CA ALA A 371 -16.94 -0.07 20.48
C ALA A 371 -16.26 0.97 19.57
N THR A 372 -17.01 1.91 18.99
CA THR A 372 -16.38 3.06 18.30
C THR A 372 -15.99 4.15 19.30
N ARG A 373 -15.10 5.06 18.90
CA ARG A 373 -14.74 6.24 19.71
C ARG A 373 -15.94 7.21 19.73
N LYS A 374 -16.42 7.59 20.93
CA LYS A 374 -17.59 8.49 21.07
C LYS A 374 -17.44 9.82 20.32
N ASP A 375 -16.22 10.34 20.25
CA ASP A 375 -15.90 11.61 19.57
C ASP A 375 -16.17 11.59 18.06
N VAL A 376 -16.28 10.41 17.44
CA VAL A 376 -16.56 10.24 16.01
C VAL A 376 -17.99 9.73 15.75
N GLU A 377 -18.78 9.53 16.81
CA GLU A 377 -20.21 9.23 16.71
C GLU A 377 -21.00 10.52 16.52
N ARG A 378 -21.75 10.61 15.42
CA ARG A 378 -22.42 11.87 15.03
C ARG A 378 -23.64 11.62 14.18
N SER A 379 -24.64 12.48 14.38
CA SER A 379 -25.84 12.53 13.55
C SER A 379 -25.65 13.57 12.46
N VAL A 380 -25.75 13.15 11.21
CA VAL A 380 -25.66 14.04 10.04
C VAL A 380 -27.06 14.33 9.54
N SER A 381 -27.44 15.61 9.51
CA SER A 381 -28.70 16.04 8.89
C SER A 381 -28.56 16.00 7.37
N VAL A 382 -29.48 15.31 6.70
CA VAL A 382 -29.50 15.18 5.24
C VAL A 382 -30.72 15.91 4.69
N GLY A 383 -30.49 16.88 3.81
CA GLY A 383 -31.52 17.61 3.08
C GLY A 383 -31.35 17.45 1.58
N TRP A 384 -32.46 17.50 0.85
CA TRP A 384 -32.47 17.39 -0.61
C TRP A 384 -32.51 18.78 -1.25
N LEU A 385 -31.68 18.97 -2.27
CA LEU A 385 -31.70 20.14 -3.16
C LEU A 385 -32.05 19.63 -4.56
N HIS A 386 -33.02 20.27 -5.22
CA HIS A 386 -33.60 19.76 -6.46
C HIS A 386 -33.14 20.52 -7.71
N SER A 387 -32.36 21.59 -7.55
CA SER A 387 -31.84 22.40 -8.66
C SER A 387 -30.42 22.91 -8.42
N GLU A 388 -29.68 23.16 -9.52
CA GLU A 388 -28.33 23.76 -9.47
C GLU A 388 -28.37 25.17 -8.83
N GLN A 389 -29.46 25.90 -9.05
CA GLN A 389 -29.71 27.22 -8.48
C GLN A 389 -29.88 27.18 -6.96
N GLU A 390 -30.59 26.18 -6.41
CA GLU A 390 -30.69 25.98 -4.96
C GLU A 390 -29.32 25.70 -4.33
N CYS A 391 -28.49 24.89 -4.99
CA CYS A 391 -27.12 24.63 -4.53
C CYS A 391 -26.28 25.90 -4.49
N ILE A 392 -26.34 26.72 -5.54
CA ILE A 392 -25.62 28.01 -5.59
C ILE A 392 -26.10 28.94 -4.48
N ALA A 393 -27.42 29.09 -4.30
CA ALA A 393 -28.00 29.91 -3.24
C ALA A 393 -27.57 29.42 -1.84
N ARG A 394 -27.49 28.10 -1.65
CA ARG A 394 -27.02 27.50 -0.40
C ARG A 394 -25.55 27.82 -0.12
N ILE A 395 -24.70 27.82 -1.15
CA ILE A 395 -23.28 28.20 -1.06
C ILE A 395 -23.15 29.68 -0.70
N GLU A 396 -23.85 30.56 -1.43
CA GLU A 396 -23.84 32.00 -1.16
C GLU A 396 -24.30 32.29 0.29
N SER A 397 -25.31 31.57 0.79
CA SER A 397 -25.77 31.66 2.17
C SER A 397 -24.78 31.11 3.20
N ALA A 398 -24.08 30.02 2.91
CA ALA A 398 -23.07 29.47 3.82
C ALA A 398 -21.86 30.43 3.94
N VAL A 399 -21.43 31.00 2.81
CA VAL A 399 -20.32 31.95 2.75
C VAL A 399 -20.62 33.23 3.52
N SER A 400 -21.85 33.75 3.44
CA SER A 400 -22.25 34.95 4.19
C SER A 400 -22.33 34.71 5.71
N GLN A 401 -22.48 33.45 6.13
CA GLN A 401 -22.39 33.04 7.53
C GLN A 401 -20.95 32.74 7.99
N GLY A 402 -19.96 32.94 7.13
CA GLY A 402 -18.56 32.67 7.45
C GLY A 402 -18.16 31.19 7.38
N LYS A 403 -19.01 30.30 6.85
CA LYS A 403 -18.77 28.85 6.85
C LYS A 403 -17.87 28.40 5.69
N CYS A 404 -17.15 27.29 5.91
CA CYS A 404 -16.54 26.51 4.84
C CYS A 404 -17.57 25.56 4.22
N ILE A 405 -17.74 25.60 2.90
CA ILE A 405 -18.63 24.69 2.18
C ILE A 405 -17.94 24.00 1.00
N ALA A 406 -18.21 22.71 0.82
CA ALA A 406 -17.81 21.98 -0.37
C ALA A 406 -19.01 21.65 -1.26
N TRP A 407 -18.78 21.65 -2.57
CA TRP A 407 -19.68 21.03 -3.55
C TRP A 407 -18.96 19.95 -4.34
N ILE A 408 -19.34 18.69 -4.09
CA ILE A 408 -18.78 17.51 -4.72
C ILE A 408 -19.63 17.14 -5.94
N ARG A 409 -19.01 17.23 -7.12
CA ARG A 409 -19.61 16.86 -8.40
C ARG A 409 -19.10 15.49 -8.86
N ASN A 410 -19.96 14.71 -9.49
CA ASN A 410 -19.54 13.39 -9.98
C ASN A 410 -18.69 13.45 -11.25
N SER A 411 -18.75 14.54 -12.02
CA SER A 411 -17.95 14.74 -13.23
C SER A 411 -17.06 15.98 -13.13
N VAL A 412 -15.89 15.90 -13.76
CA VAL A 412 -14.94 17.01 -13.78
C VAL A 412 -15.47 18.19 -14.63
N ASP A 413 -16.21 17.94 -15.70
CA ASP A 413 -16.78 19.03 -16.52
C ASP A 413 -17.85 19.80 -15.75
N ASP A 414 -18.67 19.12 -14.95
CA ASP A 414 -19.64 19.78 -14.08
C ASP A 414 -18.97 20.61 -12.99
N ALA A 415 -17.90 20.09 -12.37
CA ALA A 415 -17.12 20.85 -11.38
C ALA A 415 -16.54 22.13 -12.00
N ILE A 416 -15.98 22.06 -13.21
CA ILE A 416 -15.44 23.22 -13.93
C ILE A 416 -16.56 24.20 -14.29
N LYS A 417 -17.70 23.71 -14.78
CA LYS A 417 -18.86 24.53 -15.16
C LYS A 417 -19.37 25.34 -13.95
N VAL A 418 -19.64 24.66 -12.84
CA VAL A 418 -20.13 25.27 -11.59
C VAL A 418 -19.13 26.29 -11.06
N HIS A 419 -17.84 25.94 -11.02
CA HIS A 419 -16.79 26.85 -10.57
C HIS A 419 -16.75 28.14 -11.41
N ARG A 420 -16.80 28.02 -12.74
CA ARG A 420 -16.88 29.20 -13.64
C ARG A 420 -18.15 30.02 -13.41
N GLN A 421 -19.28 29.36 -13.15
CA GLN A 421 -20.53 30.05 -12.86
C GLN A 421 -20.47 30.84 -11.54
N LEU A 422 -19.89 30.27 -10.48
CA LEU A 422 -19.69 30.96 -9.20
C LEU A 422 -18.73 32.16 -9.36
N LEU A 423 -17.65 32.01 -10.13
CA LEU A 423 -16.75 33.13 -10.46
C LEU A 423 -17.47 34.25 -11.22
N ALA A 424 -18.27 33.91 -12.23
CA ALA A 424 -18.97 34.89 -13.06
C ALA A 424 -20.02 35.69 -12.29
N ARG A 425 -20.64 35.10 -11.25
CA ARG A 425 -21.60 35.81 -10.37
C ARG A 425 -20.92 36.86 -9.48
N GLY A 426 -19.64 36.66 -9.14
CA GLY A 426 -18.85 37.64 -8.36
C GLY A 426 -19.26 37.83 -6.89
N VAL A 427 -20.20 37.03 -6.38
CA VAL A 427 -20.66 37.11 -4.97
C VAL A 427 -19.59 36.59 -4.00
N ILE A 428 -18.81 35.60 -4.44
CA ILE A 428 -17.74 34.98 -3.65
C ILE A 428 -16.40 35.50 -4.19
N PRO A 429 -15.49 36.02 -3.34
CA PRO A 429 -14.17 36.45 -3.79
C PRO A 429 -13.43 35.29 -4.46
N ALA A 430 -12.78 35.54 -5.60
CA ALA A 430 -12.00 34.53 -6.31
C ALA A 430 -10.90 33.89 -5.44
N SER A 431 -10.35 34.63 -4.47
CA SER A 431 -9.39 34.12 -3.50
C SER A 431 -9.98 33.05 -2.56
N SER A 432 -11.29 33.06 -2.33
CA SER A 432 -12.01 32.17 -1.42
C SER A 432 -12.71 31.00 -2.14
N LEU A 433 -12.57 30.91 -3.46
CA LEU A 433 -13.12 29.83 -4.27
C LEU A 433 -11.99 28.94 -4.79
N SER A 434 -12.10 27.64 -4.56
CA SER A 434 -11.12 26.64 -5.00
C SER A 434 -11.79 25.58 -5.89
N LEU A 435 -11.01 25.05 -6.85
CA LEU A 435 -11.41 23.94 -7.72
C LEU A 435 -10.41 22.79 -7.57
N PHE A 436 -10.90 21.59 -7.28
CA PHE A 436 -10.03 20.42 -7.16
C PHE A 436 -10.55 19.18 -7.88
N HIS A 437 -9.77 18.67 -8.85
CA HIS A 437 -10.11 17.50 -9.64
C HIS A 437 -8.87 16.81 -10.22
N SER A 438 -9.04 15.63 -10.83
CA SER A 438 -7.93 14.83 -11.36
C SER A 438 -7.29 15.35 -12.66
N ARG A 439 -8.01 16.14 -13.49
CA ARG A 439 -7.55 16.64 -14.80
C ARG A 439 -6.58 17.86 -14.74
N PHE A 440 -5.74 17.96 -13.72
CA PHE A 440 -4.65 18.95 -13.67
C PHE A 440 -3.33 18.32 -14.11
N ALA A 441 -2.39 19.13 -14.60
CA ALA A 441 -1.00 18.71 -14.72
C ALA A 441 -0.46 18.30 -13.34
N PHE A 442 0.48 17.35 -13.28
CA PHE A 442 0.92 16.76 -12.00
C PHE A 442 1.41 17.81 -11.00
N SER A 443 2.27 18.74 -11.42
CA SER A 443 2.78 19.82 -10.56
C SER A 443 1.68 20.77 -10.10
N ASP A 444 0.72 21.10 -10.96
CA ASP A 444 -0.44 21.92 -10.58
C ASP A 444 -1.34 21.18 -9.59
N ARG A 445 -1.55 19.88 -9.79
CA ARG A 445 -2.34 19.06 -8.88
C ARG A 445 -1.72 19.05 -7.48
N GLN A 446 -0.42 18.85 -7.38
CA GLN A 446 0.31 18.83 -6.10
C GLN A 446 0.23 20.19 -5.40
N ARG A 447 0.39 21.28 -6.15
CA ARG A 447 0.21 22.65 -5.64
C ARG A 447 -1.21 22.88 -5.12
N ILE A 448 -2.23 22.55 -5.89
CA ILE A 448 -3.65 22.71 -5.52
C ILE A 448 -4.00 21.85 -4.30
N GLU A 449 -3.48 20.63 -4.22
CA GLU A 449 -3.67 19.75 -3.06
C GLU A 449 -3.06 20.36 -1.80
N THR A 450 -1.84 20.91 -1.90
CA THR A 450 -1.16 21.60 -0.80
C THR A 450 -1.93 22.85 -0.36
N GLU A 451 -2.40 23.66 -1.31
CA GLU A 451 -3.24 24.84 -1.04
C GLU A 451 -4.58 24.44 -0.39
N THR A 452 -5.19 23.35 -0.83
CA THR A 452 -6.44 22.82 -0.26
C THR A 452 -6.23 22.36 1.18
N LEU A 453 -5.14 21.63 1.46
CA LEU A 453 -4.80 21.21 2.82
C LEU A 453 -4.48 22.41 3.72
N ALA A 454 -3.82 23.44 3.20
CA ALA A 454 -3.54 24.66 3.97
C ALA A 454 -4.83 25.40 4.36
N ARG A 455 -5.84 25.43 3.47
CA ARG A 455 -7.11 26.14 3.67
C ARG A 455 -8.15 25.37 4.48
N PHE A 456 -8.23 24.06 4.29
CA PHE A 456 -9.30 23.22 4.87
C PHE A 456 -8.78 22.20 5.89
N GLY A 457 -7.47 22.07 6.06
CA GLY A 457 -6.88 21.03 6.92
C GLY A 457 -6.86 21.35 8.41
N LYS A 458 -6.34 20.38 9.17
CA LYS A 458 -6.25 20.43 10.64
C LYS A 458 -5.62 21.73 11.16
N TYR A 459 -4.44 22.09 10.66
CA TYR A 459 -3.61 23.21 11.17
C TYR A 459 -3.88 24.55 10.48
N CYS A 460 -5.08 24.77 9.96
CA CYS A 460 -5.44 26.02 9.27
C CYS A 460 -5.18 27.26 10.14
N SER A 461 -4.40 28.22 9.62
CA SER A 461 -4.12 29.50 10.27
C SER A 461 -5.16 30.56 9.89
N LEU A 462 -5.81 31.16 10.89
CA LEU A 462 -6.50 32.47 10.93
C LEU A 462 -7.54 32.89 9.84
N GLN A 463 -7.71 32.19 8.71
CA GLN A 463 -8.56 32.59 7.57
C GLN A 463 -9.54 31.50 7.09
N ARG A 464 -9.99 30.61 7.97
CA ARG A 464 -10.94 29.53 7.61
C ARG A 464 -12.32 30.07 7.16
N ALA A 465 -12.68 31.30 7.48
CA ALA A 465 -14.02 31.81 7.19
C ALA A 465 -14.30 31.96 5.69
N SER A 466 -15.54 31.67 5.29
CA SER A 466 -16.09 31.98 3.96
C SER A 466 -15.40 31.31 2.77
N GLN A 467 -14.79 30.13 2.98
CA GLN A 467 -14.11 29.37 1.92
C GLN A 467 -15.05 28.40 1.20
N VAL A 468 -14.91 28.29 -0.12
CA VAL A 468 -15.68 27.37 -0.96
C VAL A 468 -14.74 26.49 -1.76
N ILE A 469 -15.02 25.19 -1.77
CA ILE A 469 -14.33 24.23 -2.65
C ILE A 469 -15.31 23.49 -3.53
N VAL A 470 -15.18 23.66 -4.85
CA VAL A 470 -15.83 22.81 -5.84
C VAL A 470 -14.86 21.70 -6.19
N CYS A 471 -15.29 20.45 -6.06
CA CYS A 471 -14.39 19.33 -6.26
C CYS A 471 -15.10 18.12 -6.85
N THR A 472 -14.31 17.13 -7.23
CA THR A 472 -14.78 15.80 -7.62
C THR A 472 -14.47 14.79 -6.52
N GLN A 473 -14.56 13.49 -6.81
CA GLN A 473 -14.29 12.39 -5.88
C GLN A 473 -12.86 12.40 -5.30
N VAL A 474 -11.97 13.28 -5.79
CA VAL A 474 -10.59 13.43 -5.30
C VAL A 474 -10.50 13.74 -3.81
N ILE A 475 -11.53 14.33 -3.18
CA ILE A 475 -11.52 14.62 -1.74
C ILE A 475 -12.05 13.46 -0.87
N GLU A 476 -12.67 12.45 -1.49
CA GLU A 476 -13.23 11.28 -0.79
C GLU A 476 -12.13 10.45 -0.13
N GLN A 477 -10.94 10.41 -0.73
CA GLN A 477 -9.84 9.54 -0.32
C GLN A 477 -8.61 10.35 0.08
N SER A 478 -8.16 10.16 1.32
CA SER A 478 -6.89 10.66 1.89
C SER A 478 -6.59 12.16 1.92
N VAL A 479 -7.52 13.04 1.59
CA VAL A 479 -7.37 14.47 1.91
C VAL A 479 -7.96 14.74 3.30
N ASP A 480 -7.11 15.14 4.26
CA ASP A 480 -7.49 15.50 5.63
C ASP A 480 -8.07 16.92 5.67
N ILE A 481 -9.29 17.07 5.15
CA ILE A 481 -10.04 18.33 5.13
C ILE A 481 -11.21 18.30 6.11
N ASP A 482 -11.58 19.51 6.54
CA ASP A 482 -12.65 19.77 7.48
C ASP A 482 -13.55 20.89 6.97
N LEU A 483 -14.82 20.57 6.74
CA LEU A 483 -15.83 21.44 6.13
C LEU A 483 -17.02 21.60 7.08
N ASP A 484 -17.62 22.78 7.13
CA ASP A 484 -18.78 23.01 7.99
C ASP A 484 -20.06 22.49 7.31
N GLU A 485 -20.13 22.60 5.98
CA GLU A 485 -21.24 22.13 5.17
C GLU A 485 -20.77 21.47 3.87
N MET A 486 -21.63 20.62 3.30
CA MET A 486 -21.32 19.86 2.09
C MET A 486 -22.57 19.68 1.23
N ILE A 487 -22.42 19.96 -0.04
CA ILE A 487 -23.35 19.59 -1.11
C ILE A 487 -22.69 18.47 -1.90
N SER A 488 -23.43 17.42 -2.19
CA SER A 488 -22.93 16.26 -2.91
C SER A 488 -23.94 15.87 -3.98
N ASP A 489 -23.45 15.57 -5.18
CA ASP A 489 -24.23 14.82 -6.15
C ASP A 489 -24.59 13.44 -5.58
N LEU A 490 -25.69 12.85 -6.06
CA LEU A 490 -26.09 11.51 -5.66
C LEU A 490 -25.00 10.50 -6.06
N ALA A 491 -24.64 9.63 -5.13
CA ALA A 491 -23.63 8.60 -5.30
C ALA A 491 -24.03 7.35 -4.48
N PRO A 492 -23.39 6.19 -4.71
CA PRO A 492 -23.48 5.06 -3.81
C PRO A 492 -23.31 5.46 -2.34
N ILE A 493 -24.05 4.82 -1.44
CA ILE A 493 -24.19 5.25 -0.04
C ILE A 493 -22.86 5.23 0.74
N ASP A 494 -21.99 4.27 0.42
CA ASP A 494 -20.64 4.14 0.95
C ASP A 494 -19.78 5.36 0.61
N LEU A 495 -19.86 5.87 -0.63
CA LEU A 495 -19.18 7.10 -1.04
C LEU A 495 -19.77 8.32 -0.34
N LEU A 496 -21.10 8.39 -0.18
CA LEU A 496 -21.73 9.48 0.57
C LEU A 496 -21.29 9.50 2.04
N ILE A 497 -21.14 8.34 2.67
CA ILE A 497 -20.62 8.23 4.05
C ILE A 497 -19.15 8.71 4.11
N GLN A 498 -18.31 8.35 3.13
CA GLN A 498 -16.92 8.84 3.06
C GLN A 498 -16.84 10.36 2.89
N ARG A 499 -17.69 10.91 2.02
CA ARG A 499 -17.85 12.36 1.82
C ARG A 499 -18.26 13.03 3.13
N ALA A 500 -19.28 12.50 3.80
CA ALA A 500 -19.74 12.99 5.11
C ALA A 500 -18.64 12.91 6.19
N GLY A 501 -17.70 11.97 6.08
CA GLY A 501 -16.52 11.88 6.95
C GLY A 501 -15.58 13.10 6.91
N ARG A 502 -15.81 14.07 6.00
CA ARG A 502 -15.12 15.37 5.91
C ARG A 502 -15.91 16.54 6.49
N LEU A 503 -17.18 16.35 6.81
CA LEU A 503 -17.97 17.32 7.57
C LEU A 503 -17.45 17.34 9.00
N GLN A 504 -17.14 18.51 9.54
CA GLN A 504 -16.74 18.74 10.94
C GLN A 504 -15.78 17.66 11.44
N ARG A 505 -14.76 17.36 10.62
CA ARG A 505 -13.87 16.21 10.81
C ARG A 505 -13.00 16.37 12.06
N HIS A 506 -12.69 17.60 12.43
CA HIS A 506 -11.98 17.90 13.66
C HIS A 506 -12.91 18.63 14.62
N ILE A 507 -12.86 18.26 15.90
CA ILE A 507 -13.62 18.95 16.93
C ILE A 507 -13.03 20.35 17.08
N ARG A 508 -13.83 21.36 16.77
CA ARG A 508 -13.46 22.77 16.85
C ARG A 508 -14.40 23.53 17.77
N ASP A 509 -13.91 24.61 18.35
CA ASP A 509 -14.74 25.57 19.07
C ASP A 509 -15.54 26.46 18.10
N ILE A 510 -16.37 27.35 18.67
CA ILE A 510 -17.20 28.30 17.89
C ILE A 510 -16.37 29.28 17.04
N ASN A 511 -15.08 29.43 17.35
CA ASN A 511 -14.14 30.29 16.62
C ASN A 511 -13.33 29.50 15.56
N GLY A 512 -13.62 28.21 15.38
CA GLY A 512 -12.94 27.34 14.42
C GLY A 512 -11.57 26.82 14.88
N GLN A 513 -11.19 27.02 16.15
CA GLN A 513 -9.95 26.50 16.72
C GLN A 513 -10.14 25.05 17.17
N LEU A 514 -9.12 24.20 16.99
CA LEU A 514 -9.14 22.81 17.45
C LEU A 514 -9.36 22.73 18.97
N LYS A 515 -10.42 22.04 19.42
CA LYS A 515 -10.53 21.60 20.81
C LYS A 515 -9.46 20.52 21.05
N ARG A 516 -8.60 20.72 22.04
CA ARG A 516 -7.70 19.66 22.53
C ARG A 516 -8.52 18.70 23.40
N ASP A 517 -8.25 17.41 23.28
CA ASP A 517 -8.93 16.35 24.05
C ASP A 517 -8.90 16.71 25.55
N GLY A 518 -10.08 16.79 26.20
CA GLY A 518 -10.20 16.94 27.66
C GLY A 518 -11.03 18.12 28.21
N ASN A 519 -11.53 19.06 27.40
CA ASN A 519 -12.43 20.11 27.92
C ASN A 519 -13.92 19.79 27.65
N PRO A 520 -14.76 19.68 28.70
CA PRO A 520 -16.21 19.49 28.54
C PRO A 520 -16.88 20.68 27.79
N PRO A 521 -18.11 20.51 27.30
CA PRO A 521 -18.81 21.46 26.43
C PRO A 521 -18.78 22.91 26.91
#